data_AF-Q5WMS0-F1
#
_entry.id   AF-Q5WMS0-F1
#
_cell.length_a   1.000
_cell.length_b   1.000
_cell.length_c   1.000
_cell.angle_alpha   90.00
_cell.angle_beta   90.00
_cell.angle_gamma   90.00
#
_symmetry.space_group_name_H-M   'P 1'
#
loop_
_entity.id
_entity.type
_entity.pdbx_description
1 polymer ?
#
loop_
_entity_poly.entity_id
_entity_poly.type
_entity_poly.pdbx_seq_one_letter_code
_entity_poly.pdbx_strand_id
1 'polypeptide(L)'
;MFKSNDILRKQTALKGERKIAVLVGITVIFMIHVFGVYWWYRNDDLLRPLFMLPPKEIPPFWHAIFIIMVNDTMVRQAAMAIKCMLLMYYKNSRGRNYRKQGQMLTLVEYLLLLYRALLPTPVWYRFFLNKEYGSLFSSLTTGLYLTFKLTSVVEKVQSFLAAVKALSRKDVHYGSYATAEQVIAAGDMCAICQEKMHVPVLLRCKHIFCEDCVSEWFERERTCPLCRALVKPADIRSFGDGSTSLFFQLF
;
A
#
# COMPACT_ATOMS: atom_id res chain seq x y z
N MET A 1 5.98 10.14 10.92
CA MET A 1 5.59 9.36 9.73
C MET A 1 6.77 8.61 9.08
N PHE A 2 7.81 9.28 8.58
CA PHE A 2 8.97 8.63 7.93
C PHE A 2 9.61 7.52 8.80
N LYS A 3 10.02 7.87 10.03
CA LYS A 3 10.61 6.91 10.97
C LYS A 3 9.69 5.72 11.27
N SER A 4 8.40 5.96 11.46
CA SER A 4 7.40 4.91 11.70
C SER A 4 7.24 3.99 10.48
N ASN A 5 7.33 4.52 9.27
CA ASN A 5 7.30 3.74 8.04
C ASN A 5 8.53 2.83 7.93
N ASP A 6 9.72 3.33 8.26
CA ASP A 6 10.94 2.51 8.29
C ASP A 6 10.90 1.44 9.37
N ILE A 7 10.37 1.77 10.56
CA ILE A 7 10.17 0.80 11.64
C ILE A 7 9.20 -0.29 11.18
N LEU A 8 8.07 0.08 10.57
CA LEU A 8 7.09 -0.88 10.07
C LEU A 8 7.72 -1.85 9.05
N ARG A 9 8.48 -1.33 8.08
CA ARG A 9 9.21 -2.14 7.09
C ARG A 9 10.19 -3.10 7.75
N LYS A 10 10.94 -2.64 8.76
CA LYS A 10 11.83 -3.50 9.56
C LYS A 10 11.05 -4.60 10.29
N GLN A 11 9.91 -4.28 10.91
CA GLN A 11 9.06 -5.27 11.58
C GLN A 11 8.43 -6.28 10.61
N THR A 12 8.08 -5.85 9.39
CA THR A 12 7.64 -6.77 8.33
C THR A 12 8.73 -7.78 8.01
N ALA A 13 9.97 -7.31 7.82
CA ALA A 13 11.12 -8.15 7.47
C ALA A 13 11.52 -9.16 8.56
N LEU A 14 11.32 -8.83 9.85
CA LEU A 14 11.62 -9.73 10.97
C LEU A 14 10.68 -10.95 11.07
N LYS A 15 9.56 -10.98 10.35
CA LYS A 15 8.62 -12.13 10.34
C LYS A 15 8.26 -12.58 11.77
N GLY A 16 8.55 -13.83 12.14
CA GLY A 16 8.26 -14.38 13.46
C GLY A 16 9.00 -13.71 14.62
N GLU A 17 10.15 -13.09 14.36
CA GLU A 17 10.97 -12.38 15.35
C GLU A 17 10.54 -10.92 15.57
N ARG A 18 9.45 -10.48 14.93
CA ARG A 18 8.96 -9.11 15.08
C ARG A 18 8.53 -8.81 16.52
N LYS A 19 8.83 -7.58 16.96
CA LYS A 19 8.55 -7.08 18.30
C LYS A 19 7.13 -6.54 18.37
N ILE A 20 6.19 -7.33 18.91
CA ILE A 20 4.77 -6.95 19.02
C ILE A 20 4.57 -5.66 19.82
N ALA A 21 5.34 -5.45 20.89
CA ALA A 21 5.27 -4.21 21.67
C ALA A 21 5.52 -2.96 20.83
N VAL A 22 6.41 -3.02 19.83
CA VAL A 22 6.68 -1.90 18.91
C VAL A 22 5.48 -1.63 18.02
N LEU A 23 4.84 -2.68 17.48
CA LEU A 23 3.65 -2.56 16.65
C LEU A 23 2.46 -2.01 17.43
N VAL A 24 2.22 -2.52 18.64
CA VAL A 24 1.18 -2.01 19.55
C VAL A 24 1.43 -0.54 19.86
N GLY A 25 2.67 -0.15 20.20
CA GLY A 25 3.02 1.24 20.48
C GLY A 25 2.72 2.16 19.28
N ILE A 26 3.10 1.77 18.07
CA ILE A 26 2.80 2.55 16.85
C ILE A 26 1.29 2.65 16.64
N THR A 27 0.55 1.53 16.75
CA THR A 27 -0.91 1.52 16.61
C THR A 27 -1.57 2.46 17.61
N VAL A 28 -1.22 2.37 18.90
CA VAL A 28 -1.81 3.19 19.96
C VAL A 28 -1.52 4.67 19.74
N ILE A 29 -0.27 5.04 19.46
CA ILE A 29 0.10 6.44 19.21
C ILE A 29 -0.67 7.02 18.02
N PHE A 30 -0.77 6.27 16.92
CA PHE A 30 -1.50 6.73 15.75
C PHE A 30 -3.00 6.83 15.99
N MET A 31 -3.61 5.84 16.66
CA MET A 31 -5.04 5.91 16.97
C MET A 31 -5.34 7.08 17.93
N ILE A 32 -4.54 7.28 18.99
CA ILE A 32 -4.68 8.42 19.90
C ILE A 32 -4.60 9.73 19.12
N HIS A 33 -3.63 9.87 18.22
CA HIS A 33 -3.48 11.09 17.43
C HIS A 33 -4.67 11.32 16.48
N VAL A 34 -5.12 10.28 15.76
CA VAL A 34 -6.29 10.35 14.87
C VAL A 34 -7.55 10.74 15.64
N PHE A 35 -7.85 10.06 16.75
CA PHE A 35 -9.01 10.37 17.58
C PHE A 35 -8.90 11.76 18.21
N GLY A 36 -7.72 12.13 18.71
CA GLY A 36 -7.46 13.43 19.33
C GLY A 36 -7.70 14.59 18.36
N VAL A 37 -7.23 14.48 17.12
CA VAL A 37 -7.46 15.50 16.09
C VAL A 37 -8.95 15.62 15.77
N TYR A 38 -9.65 14.53 15.48
CA TYR A 38 -11.08 14.61 15.16
C TYR A 38 -11.94 15.02 16.35
N TRP A 39 -11.53 14.70 17.58
CA TRP A 39 -12.18 15.18 18.80
C TRP A 39 -11.99 16.68 18.98
N TRP A 40 -10.78 17.19 18.75
CA TRP A 40 -10.45 18.61 18.86
C TRP A 40 -11.23 19.45 17.85
N TYR A 41 -11.29 19.01 16.59
CA TYR A 41 -11.96 19.69 15.47
C TYR A 41 -13.40 19.20 15.23
N ARG A 42 -14.06 18.63 16.26
CA ARG A 42 -15.39 18.01 16.11
C ARG A 42 -16.50 18.97 15.68
N ASN A 43 -16.34 20.25 15.99
CA ASN A 43 -17.30 21.29 15.66
C ASN A 43 -17.00 21.95 14.30
N ASP A 44 -15.82 21.68 13.73
CA ASP A 44 -15.38 22.21 12.44
C ASP A 44 -15.75 21.26 11.28
N ASP A 45 -15.56 21.73 10.06
CA ASP A 45 -15.86 20.95 8.84
C ASP A 45 -14.85 19.83 8.54
N LEU A 46 -13.89 19.57 9.44
CA LEU A 46 -12.81 18.58 9.23
C LEU A 46 -13.34 17.16 9.02
N LEU A 47 -14.43 16.79 9.71
CA LEU A 47 -15.03 15.44 9.67
C LEU A 47 -15.80 15.17 8.38
N ARG A 48 -16.33 16.18 7.71
CA ARG A 48 -17.23 15.99 6.56
C ARG A 48 -16.53 15.35 5.36
N PRO A 49 -15.36 15.85 4.91
CA PRO A 49 -14.64 15.25 3.78
C PRO A 49 -14.20 13.81 4.03
N LEU A 50 -13.97 13.41 5.28
CA LEU A 50 -13.71 12.02 5.64
C LEU A 50 -14.87 11.12 5.17
N PHE A 51 -16.11 11.56 5.33
CA PHE A 51 -17.29 10.84 4.86
C PHE A 51 -17.71 11.20 3.43
N MET A 52 -16.79 11.74 2.63
CA MET A 52 -17.05 12.20 1.24
C MET A 52 -18.16 13.26 1.14
N LEU A 53 -18.37 14.04 2.21
CA LEU A 53 -19.33 15.14 2.25
C LEU A 53 -18.61 16.48 2.07
N PRO A 54 -19.19 17.43 1.32
CA PRO A 54 -18.62 18.77 1.17
C PRO A 54 -18.65 19.55 2.50
N PRO A 55 -17.68 20.47 2.71
CA PRO A 55 -17.75 21.47 3.79
C PRO A 55 -19.06 22.26 3.73
N LYS A 56 -19.55 22.71 4.88
CA LYS A 56 -20.80 23.48 4.98
C LYS A 56 -20.65 24.82 4.26
N GLU A 57 -19.56 25.51 4.56
CA GLU A 57 -19.23 26.80 3.99
C GLU A 57 -18.23 26.63 2.84
N ILE A 58 -18.08 27.67 2.01
CA ILE A 58 -17.05 27.66 0.96
C ILE A 58 -15.73 27.99 1.65
N PRO A 59 -14.78 27.04 1.75
CA PRO A 59 -13.55 27.29 2.48
C PRO A 59 -12.67 28.28 1.70
N PRO A 60 -12.02 29.25 2.37
CA PRO A 60 -10.89 29.97 1.77
C PRO A 60 -9.80 28.98 1.32
N PHE A 61 -8.98 29.37 0.33
CA PHE A 61 -7.96 28.49 -0.25
C PHE A 61 -7.09 27.78 0.80
N TRP A 62 -6.53 28.54 1.75
CA TRP A 62 -5.67 27.96 2.79
C TRP A 62 -6.42 27.05 3.76
N HIS A 63 -7.70 27.33 4.02
CA HIS A 63 -8.53 26.46 4.84
C HIS A 63 -8.85 25.15 4.12
N ALA A 64 -9.10 25.20 2.80
CA ALA A 64 -9.27 24.01 1.97
C ALA A 64 -8.01 23.13 2.02
N ILE A 65 -6.83 23.72 1.80
CA ILE A 65 -5.55 23.00 1.89
C ILE A 65 -5.36 22.38 3.27
N PHE A 66 -5.66 23.11 4.35
CA PHE A 66 -5.57 22.61 5.71
C PHE A 66 -6.47 21.39 5.93
N ILE A 67 -7.75 21.47 5.57
CA ILE A 67 -8.71 20.37 5.71
C ILE A 67 -8.22 19.12 4.96
N ILE A 68 -7.75 19.30 3.72
CA ILE A 68 -7.26 18.20 2.87
C ILE A 68 -6.01 17.57 3.48
N MET A 69 -5.03 18.38 3.85
CA MET A 69 -3.74 17.91 4.39
C MET A 69 -3.91 17.16 5.72
N VAL A 70 -4.78 17.64 6.60
CA VAL A 70 -5.06 16.98 7.88
C VAL A 70 -5.78 15.65 7.64
N ASN A 71 -6.84 15.62 6.82
CA ASN A 71 -7.55 14.38 6.50
C ASN A 71 -6.63 13.35 5.81
N ASP A 72 -5.81 13.76 4.85
CA ASP A 72 -4.82 12.88 4.21
C ASP A 72 -3.84 12.29 5.24
N THR A 73 -3.36 13.12 6.18
CA THR A 73 -2.45 12.68 7.25
C THR A 73 -3.15 11.69 8.19
N MET A 74 -4.39 11.96 8.60
CA MET A 74 -5.13 11.10 9.54
C MET A 74 -5.42 9.74 8.92
N VAL A 75 -5.90 9.72 7.68
CA VAL A 75 -6.17 8.48 6.95
C VAL A 75 -4.88 7.68 6.72
N ARG A 76 -3.75 8.36 6.45
CA ARG A 76 -2.45 7.69 6.34
C ARG A 76 -2.00 7.08 7.67
N GLN A 77 -2.23 7.74 8.80
CA GLN A 77 -1.92 7.18 10.12
C GLN A 77 -2.81 5.97 10.44
N ALA A 78 -4.12 6.06 10.15
CA ALA A 78 -5.04 4.95 10.27
C ALA A 78 -4.62 3.76 9.40
N ALA A 79 -4.17 4.02 8.16
CA ALA A 79 -3.62 2.99 7.27
C ALA A 79 -2.41 2.27 7.87
N MET A 80 -1.46 3.02 8.42
CA MET A 80 -0.30 2.42 9.09
C MET A 80 -0.69 1.62 10.33
N ALA A 81 -1.69 2.08 11.10
CA ALA A 81 -2.23 1.35 12.24
C ALA A 81 -2.87 0.02 11.82
N ILE A 82 -3.67 0.00 10.75
CA ILE A 82 -4.27 -1.22 10.16
C ILE A 82 -3.17 -2.20 9.72
N LYS A 83 -2.12 -1.71 9.05
CA LYS A 83 -0.98 -2.58 8.68
C LYS A 83 -0.26 -3.16 9.90
N CYS A 84 -0.08 -2.39 10.97
CA CYS A 84 0.48 -2.90 12.22
C CYS A 84 -0.40 -4.02 12.80
N MET A 85 -1.73 -3.83 12.84
CA MET A 85 -2.67 -4.88 13.28
C MET A 85 -2.57 -6.13 12.42
N LEU A 86 -2.45 -5.97 11.11
CA LEU A 86 -2.26 -7.08 10.18
C LEU A 86 -0.95 -7.84 10.45
N LEU A 87 0.15 -7.13 10.68
CA LEU A 87 1.42 -7.77 11.05
C LEU A 87 1.34 -8.52 12.39
N MET A 88 0.59 -8.00 13.37
CA MET A 88 0.35 -8.70 14.63
C MET A 88 -0.47 -9.97 14.44
N TYR A 89 -1.52 -9.90 13.61
CA TYR A 89 -2.36 -11.05 13.27
C TYR A 89 -1.55 -12.18 12.60
N TYR A 90 -0.65 -11.85 11.68
CA TYR A 90 0.20 -12.82 11.00
C TYR A 90 1.49 -13.20 11.76
N LYS A 91 1.69 -12.80 13.04
CA LYS A 91 2.95 -13.06 13.76
C LYS A 91 3.34 -14.54 13.80
N ASN A 92 2.40 -15.41 14.17
CA ASN A 92 2.67 -16.85 14.38
C ASN A 92 2.53 -17.67 13.08
N SER A 93 2.53 -17.02 11.93
CA SER A 93 2.38 -17.66 10.63
C SER A 93 3.68 -18.28 10.11
N ARG A 94 3.58 -19.25 9.18
CA ARG A 94 4.73 -19.85 8.48
C ARG A 94 4.51 -19.85 6.96
N GLY A 95 5.61 -19.84 6.19
CA GLY A 95 5.64 -20.02 4.73
C GLY A 95 4.60 -19.20 3.97
N ARG A 96 3.69 -19.90 3.26
CA ARG A 96 2.56 -19.37 2.46
C ARG A 96 1.73 -18.26 3.13
N ASN A 97 1.68 -18.21 4.46
CA ASN A 97 0.99 -17.13 5.17
C ASN A 97 1.75 -15.79 5.12
N TYR A 98 3.08 -15.78 5.00
CA TYR A 98 3.85 -14.55 4.78
C TYR A 98 3.62 -13.95 3.40
N ARG A 99 3.42 -14.79 2.38
CA ARG A 99 2.99 -14.34 1.05
C ARG A 99 1.62 -13.68 1.12
N LYS A 100 0.64 -14.33 1.76
CA LYS A 100 -0.69 -13.74 2.01
C LYS A 100 -0.62 -12.44 2.80
N GLN A 101 0.24 -12.37 3.83
CA GLN A 101 0.47 -11.14 4.59
C GLN A 101 0.94 -10.00 3.67
N GLY A 102 1.94 -10.24 2.82
CA GLY A 102 2.44 -9.25 1.85
C GLY A 102 1.37 -8.79 0.87
N GLN A 103 0.60 -9.72 0.29
CA GLN A 103 -0.51 -9.39 -0.60
C GLN A 103 -1.59 -8.55 0.10
N MET A 104 -1.88 -8.85 1.37
CA MET A 104 -2.85 -8.09 2.16
C MET A 104 -2.35 -6.70 2.53
N LEU A 105 -1.05 -6.54 2.85
CA LEU A 105 -0.44 -5.21 3.04
C LEU A 105 -0.55 -4.36 1.77
N THR A 106 -0.30 -4.97 0.61
CA THR A 106 -0.47 -4.33 -0.70
C THR A 106 -1.92 -3.94 -0.97
N LEU A 107 -2.88 -4.82 -0.68
CA LEU A 107 -4.30 -4.50 -0.82
C LEU A 107 -4.70 -3.32 0.06
N VAL A 108 -4.34 -3.36 1.34
CA VAL A 108 -4.62 -2.31 2.32
C VAL A 108 -4.06 -0.97 1.85
N GLU A 109 -2.82 -0.94 1.34
CA GLU A 109 -2.24 0.30 0.80
C GLU A 109 -3.00 0.82 -0.42
N TYR A 110 -3.31 -0.03 -1.40
CA TYR A 110 -4.02 0.43 -2.60
C TYR A 110 -5.45 0.89 -2.31
N LEU A 111 -6.15 0.22 -1.40
CA LEU A 111 -7.47 0.66 -0.92
C LEU A 111 -7.38 2.06 -0.31
N LEU A 112 -6.39 2.28 0.54
CA LEU A 112 -6.23 3.55 1.24
C LEU A 112 -5.65 4.65 0.34
N LEU A 113 -4.85 4.32 -0.67
CA LEU A 113 -4.44 5.25 -1.71
C LEU A 113 -5.63 5.71 -2.56
N LEU A 114 -6.54 4.80 -2.91
CA LEU A 114 -7.77 5.14 -3.61
C LEU A 114 -8.64 6.06 -2.76
N TYR A 115 -8.86 5.69 -1.49
CA TYR A 115 -9.66 6.50 -0.58
C TYR A 115 -9.04 7.88 -0.31
N ARG A 116 -7.73 7.97 -0.07
CA ARG A 116 -6.99 9.24 0.07
C ARG A 116 -7.05 10.09 -1.19
N ALA A 117 -7.03 9.47 -2.37
CA ALA A 117 -7.24 10.18 -3.61
C ALA A 117 -8.66 10.77 -3.70
N LEU A 118 -9.67 10.23 -3.04
CA LEU A 118 -11.03 10.79 -3.09
C LEU A 118 -11.27 11.92 -2.08
N LEU A 119 -10.52 11.98 -0.97
CA LEU A 119 -10.72 12.98 0.11
C LEU A 119 -10.72 14.45 -0.35
N PRO A 120 -9.86 14.89 -1.29
CA PRO A 120 -9.86 16.28 -1.73
C PRO A 120 -11.09 16.67 -2.53
N THR A 121 -11.76 15.71 -3.17
CA THR A 121 -12.87 15.95 -4.10
C THR A 121 -14.01 16.78 -3.50
N PRO A 122 -14.62 16.43 -2.35
CA PRO A 122 -15.69 17.23 -1.78
C PRO A 122 -15.27 18.67 -1.42
N VAL A 123 -14.00 18.87 -1.04
CA VAL A 123 -13.46 20.19 -0.67
C VAL A 123 -13.23 21.04 -1.92
N TRP A 124 -12.53 20.50 -2.92
CA TRP A 124 -12.25 21.21 -4.17
C TRP A 124 -13.49 21.46 -5.00
N TYR A 125 -14.43 20.50 -5.04
CA TYR A 125 -15.70 20.69 -5.71
C TYR A 125 -16.48 21.88 -5.12
N ARG A 126 -16.50 21.99 -3.78
CA ARG A 126 -17.12 23.13 -3.08
C ARG A 126 -16.39 24.45 -3.36
N PHE A 127 -15.06 24.42 -3.42
CA PHE A 127 -14.22 25.58 -3.70
C PHE A 127 -14.35 26.10 -5.14
N PHE A 128 -14.20 25.23 -6.14
CA PHE A 128 -14.22 25.62 -7.55
C PHE A 128 -15.62 26.00 -8.05
N LEU A 129 -16.69 25.48 -7.45
CA LEU A 129 -18.06 25.91 -7.75
C LEU A 129 -18.45 27.26 -7.14
N ASN A 130 -17.52 27.96 -6.48
CA ASN A 130 -17.79 29.31 -5.99
C ASN A 130 -18.01 30.28 -7.16
N LYS A 131 -19.27 30.73 -7.31
CA LYS A 131 -19.67 31.67 -8.37
C LYS A 131 -19.13 33.08 -8.15
N GLU A 132 -18.66 33.43 -6.96
CA GLU A 132 -18.04 34.73 -6.67
C GLU A 132 -16.78 34.98 -7.49
N TYR A 133 -16.06 33.91 -7.90
CA TYR A 133 -14.90 34.01 -8.80
C TYR A 133 -15.28 34.22 -10.27
N GLY A 134 -16.57 34.27 -10.60
CA GLY A 134 -17.09 34.35 -11.95
C GLY A 134 -17.49 32.98 -12.52
N SER A 135 -18.62 32.95 -13.24
CA SER A 135 -19.23 31.72 -13.75
C SER A 135 -18.33 30.95 -14.73
N LEU A 136 -17.61 31.66 -15.61
CA LEU A 136 -16.69 31.07 -16.58
C LEU A 136 -15.48 30.43 -15.90
N PHE A 137 -14.85 31.13 -14.96
CA PHE A 137 -13.71 30.62 -14.21
C PHE A 137 -14.09 29.39 -13.38
N SER A 138 -15.22 29.47 -12.67
CA SER A 138 -15.76 28.37 -11.87
C SER A 138 -16.05 27.11 -12.70
N SER A 139 -16.71 27.26 -13.85
CA SER A 139 -17.02 26.15 -14.76
C SER A 139 -15.74 25.51 -15.34
N LEU A 140 -14.81 26.34 -15.85
CA LEU A 140 -13.57 25.86 -16.47
C LEU A 140 -12.66 25.13 -15.47
N THR A 141 -12.41 25.72 -14.30
CA THR A 141 -11.55 25.13 -13.26
C THR A 141 -12.15 23.84 -12.71
N THR A 142 -13.47 23.80 -12.48
CA THR A 142 -14.17 22.58 -12.07
C THR A 142 -14.05 21.49 -13.14
N GLY A 143 -14.27 21.81 -14.41
CA GLY A 143 -14.15 20.84 -15.51
C GLY A 143 -12.73 20.27 -15.64
N LEU A 144 -11.71 21.13 -15.59
CA LEU A 144 -10.31 20.73 -15.63
C LEU A 144 -9.94 19.84 -14.44
N TYR A 145 -10.34 20.25 -13.23
CA TYR A 145 -10.15 19.48 -12.01
C TYR A 145 -10.78 18.08 -12.12
N LEU A 146 -12.07 18.00 -12.50
CA LEU A 146 -12.77 16.71 -12.63
C LEU A 146 -12.11 15.80 -13.68
N THR A 147 -11.56 16.36 -14.75
CA THR A 147 -10.87 15.59 -15.80
C THR A 147 -9.60 14.95 -15.25
N PHE A 148 -8.70 15.73 -14.65
CA PHE A 148 -7.50 15.19 -14.00
C PHE A 148 -7.84 14.27 -12.82
N LYS A 149 -8.94 14.53 -12.13
CA LYS A 149 -9.37 13.70 -11.02
C LYS A 149 -9.83 12.33 -11.49
N LEU A 150 -10.60 12.28 -12.58
CA LEU A 150 -11.08 11.05 -13.17
C LEU A 150 -9.92 10.15 -13.61
N THR A 151 -8.92 10.70 -14.32
CA THR A 151 -7.75 9.94 -14.74
C THR A 151 -6.98 9.39 -13.53
N SER A 152 -6.74 10.22 -12.52
CA SER A 152 -6.08 9.82 -11.27
C SER A 152 -6.84 8.70 -10.55
N VAL A 153 -8.16 8.80 -10.42
CA VAL A 153 -8.99 7.78 -9.77
C VAL A 153 -8.97 6.47 -10.58
N VAL A 154 -9.07 6.54 -11.91
CA VAL A 154 -9.01 5.35 -12.78
C VAL A 154 -7.70 4.58 -12.58
N GLU A 155 -6.55 5.27 -12.55
CA GLU A 155 -5.24 4.64 -12.28
C GLU A 155 -5.21 3.92 -10.92
N LYS A 156 -5.77 4.54 -9.87
CA LYS A 156 -5.84 3.94 -8.52
C LYS A 156 -6.80 2.76 -8.46
N VAL A 157 -7.94 2.83 -9.13
CA VAL A 157 -8.90 1.72 -9.25
C VAL A 157 -8.26 0.54 -9.98
N GLN A 158 -7.59 0.77 -11.11
CA GLN A 158 -6.87 -0.28 -11.83
C GLN A 158 -5.81 -0.95 -10.95
N SER A 159 -5.04 -0.16 -10.20
CA SER A 159 -4.03 -0.68 -9.28
C SER A 159 -4.64 -1.50 -8.13
N PHE A 160 -5.75 -1.02 -7.55
CA PHE A 160 -6.50 -1.73 -6.51
C PHE A 160 -7.08 -3.05 -7.03
N LEU A 161 -7.71 -3.06 -8.20
CA LEU A 161 -8.23 -4.27 -8.83
C LEU A 161 -7.12 -5.27 -9.17
N ALA A 162 -5.94 -4.79 -9.58
CA ALA A 162 -4.78 -5.64 -9.79
C ALA A 162 -4.29 -6.27 -8.46
N ALA A 163 -4.28 -5.51 -7.36
CA ALA A 163 -3.97 -6.04 -6.03
C ALA A 163 -5.02 -7.08 -5.55
N VAL A 164 -6.31 -6.85 -5.80
CA VAL A 164 -7.38 -7.82 -5.51
C VAL A 164 -7.17 -9.10 -6.32
N LYS A 165 -6.90 -8.99 -7.63
CA LYS A 165 -6.62 -10.14 -8.50
C LYS A 165 -5.39 -10.92 -8.02
N ALA A 166 -4.37 -10.25 -7.48
CA ALA A 166 -3.18 -10.90 -6.94
C ALA A 166 -3.48 -11.82 -5.73
N LEU A 167 -4.55 -11.57 -4.96
CA LEU A 167 -4.97 -12.46 -3.86
C LEU A 167 -5.49 -13.81 -4.37
N SER A 168 -6.09 -13.82 -5.56
CA SER A 168 -6.64 -15.03 -6.18
C SER A 168 -5.62 -15.82 -6.99
N ARG A 169 -4.53 -15.18 -7.43
CA ARG A 169 -3.51 -15.83 -8.28
C ARG A 169 -2.65 -16.80 -7.45
N LYS A 170 -2.87 -18.10 -7.66
CA LYS A 170 -1.96 -19.17 -7.23
C LYS A 170 -0.72 -19.30 -8.14
N ASP A 171 -0.69 -18.64 -9.29
CA ASP A 171 0.27 -18.98 -10.35
C ASP A 171 1.69 -18.44 -10.16
N VAL A 172 2.62 -19.34 -10.39
CA VAL A 172 4.08 -19.14 -10.44
C VAL A 172 4.43 -18.55 -11.82
N HIS A 173 4.21 -17.24 -12.02
CA HIS A 173 4.47 -16.61 -13.32
C HIS A 173 5.97 -16.53 -13.72
N TYR A 174 6.88 -16.92 -12.81
CA TYR A 174 8.33 -16.76 -12.95
C TYR A 174 9.08 -18.06 -13.29
N GLY A 175 8.39 -19.21 -13.37
CA GLY A 175 9.03 -20.51 -13.59
C GLY A 175 8.05 -21.68 -13.56
N SER A 176 8.59 -22.89 -13.45
CA SER A 176 7.85 -24.14 -13.25
C SER A 176 8.39 -24.88 -12.03
N TYR A 177 7.61 -25.78 -11.43
CA TYR A 177 8.15 -26.66 -10.39
C TYR A 177 9.28 -27.52 -10.97
N ALA A 178 10.38 -27.66 -10.22
CA ALA A 178 11.52 -28.46 -10.63
C ALA A 178 11.27 -29.95 -10.34
N THR A 179 11.75 -30.83 -11.22
CA THR A 179 11.74 -32.28 -10.96
C THR A 179 12.84 -32.68 -9.99
N ALA A 180 12.74 -33.85 -9.37
CA ALA A 180 13.76 -34.34 -8.44
C ALA A 180 15.14 -34.44 -9.11
N GLU A 181 15.20 -34.86 -10.37
CA GLU A 181 16.44 -34.98 -11.15
C GLU A 181 17.09 -33.60 -11.37
N GLN A 182 16.28 -32.58 -11.65
CA GLN A 182 16.76 -31.21 -11.82
C GLN A 182 17.33 -30.64 -10.52
N VAL A 183 16.70 -30.94 -9.38
CA VAL A 183 17.18 -30.52 -8.06
C VAL A 183 18.50 -31.22 -7.73
N ILE A 184 18.60 -32.53 -7.98
CA ILE A 184 19.83 -33.29 -7.74
C ILE A 184 20.98 -32.74 -8.61
N ALA A 185 20.73 -32.44 -9.88
CA ALA A 185 21.73 -31.89 -10.79
C ALA A 185 22.19 -30.47 -10.41
N ALA A 186 21.31 -29.65 -9.84
CA ALA A 186 21.62 -28.27 -9.44
C ALA A 186 22.17 -28.14 -8.01
N GLY A 187 22.08 -29.22 -7.21
CA GLY A 187 22.29 -29.20 -5.76
C GLY A 187 20.98 -28.98 -5.00
N ASP A 188 20.79 -29.70 -3.90
CA ASP A 188 19.54 -29.71 -3.12
C ASP A 188 19.40 -28.52 -2.14
N MET A 189 20.40 -27.63 -2.09
CA MET A 189 20.45 -26.49 -1.18
C MET A 189 20.00 -25.19 -1.86
N CYS A 190 19.04 -24.50 -1.26
CA CYS A 190 18.57 -23.21 -1.77
C CYS A 190 19.59 -22.10 -1.48
N ALA A 191 20.02 -21.36 -2.50
CA ALA A 191 20.97 -20.25 -2.32
C ALA A 191 20.40 -19.04 -1.54
N ILE A 192 19.09 -18.98 -1.29
CA ILE A 192 18.45 -17.90 -0.52
C ILE A 192 18.38 -18.26 0.97
N CYS A 193 17.77 -19.39 1.33
CA CYS A 193 17.63 -19.79 2.74
C CYS A 193 18.80 -20.64 3.26
N GLN A 194 19.68 -21.12 2.37
CA GLN A 194 20.80 -22.02 2.71
C GLN A 194 20.36 -23.31 3.42
N GLU A 195 19.13 -23.75 3.14
CA GLU A 195 18.56 -25.03 3.60
C GLU A 195 18.16 -25.88 2.40
N LYS A 196 17.80 -27.14 2.65
CA LYS A 196 17.27 -28.03 1.60
C LYS A 196 16.03 -27.42 0.95
N MET A 197 15.97 -27.50 -0.38
CA MET A 197 14.89 -26.88 -1.14
C MET A 197 13.54 -27.51 -0.81
N HIS A 198 12.60 -26.68 -0.34
CA HIS A 198 11.21 -27.07 -0.13
C HIS A 198 10.34 -26.48 -1.24
N VAL A 199 9.62 -27.34 -1.96
CA VAL A 199 8.83 -26.97 -3.17
C VAL A 199 9.70 -26.18 -4.17
N PRO A 200 10.66 -26.86 -4.82
CA PRO A 200 11.64 -26.21 -5.68
C PRO A 200 11.00 -25.68 -6.96
N VAL A 201 11.34 -24.44 -7.33
CA VAL A 201 10.90 -23.78 -8.56
C VAL A 201 12.10 -23.49 -9.45
N LEU A 202 12.03 -24.00 -10.68
CA LEU A 202 12.95 -23.71 -11.77
C LEU A 202 12.54 -22.41 -12.46
N LEU A 203 13.38 -21.38 -12.34
CA LEU A 203 13.18 -20.12 -13.06
C LEU A 203 13.45 -20.29 -14.56
N ARG A 204 12.95 -19.35 -15.37
CA ARG A 204 13.22 -19.31 -16.82
C ARG A 204 14.72 -19.22 -17.15
N CYS A 205 15.51 -18.63 -16.26
CA CYS A 205 16.98 -18.55 -16.34
C CYS A 205 17.69 -19.81 -15.83
N LYS A 206 16.96 -20.91 -15.58
CA LYS A 206 17.42 -22.23 -15.15
C LYS A 206 17.99 -22.36 -13.73
N HIS A 207 17.87 -21.33 -12.89
CA HIS A 207 18.20 -21.42 -11.46
C HIS A 207 17.02 -21.95 -10.63
N ILE A 208 17.31 -22.72 -9.58
CA ILE A 208 16.30 -23.37 -8.72
C ILE A 208 16.37 -22.81 -7.30
N PHE A 209 15.21 -22.52 -6.73
CA PHE A 209 15.05 -22.02 -5.35
C PHE A 209 13.77 -22.60 -4.72
N CYS A 210 13.61 -22.48 -3.40
CA CYS A 210 12.30 -22.70 -2.78
C CYS A 210 11.27 -21.71 -3.35
N GLU A 211 10.04 -22.15 -3.61
CA GLU A 211 8.93 -21.28 -4.06
C GLU A 211 8.79 -20.05 -3.15
N ASP A 212 8.73 -20.28 -1.83
CA ASP A 212 8.55 -19.20 -0.84
C ASP A 212 9.71 -18.18 -0.88
N CYS A 213 10.94 -18.65 -1.00
CA CYS A 213 12.13 -17.78 -1.00
C CYS A 213 12.19 -16.90 -2.25
N VAL A 214 11.96 -17.49 -3.42
CA VAL A 214 12.06 -16.75 -4.68
C VAL A 214 10.83 -15.87 -4.92
N SER A 215 9.65 -16.28 -4.45
CA SER A 215 8.48 -15.41 -4.40
C SER A 215 8.73 -14.16 -3.57
N GLU A 216 9.32 -14.30 -2.38
CA GLU A 216 9.65 -13.16 -1.53
C GLU A 216 10.72 -12.26 -2.14
N TRP A 217 11.75 -12.85 -2.76
CA TRP A 217 12.73 -12.08 -3.52
C TRP A 217 12.07 -11.22 -4.59
N PHE A 218 11.10 -11.79 -5.33
CA PHE A 218 10.36 -11.09 -6.38
C PHE A 218 9.31 -10.07 -5.91
N GLU A 219 9.13 -9.90 -4.60
CA GLU A 219 8.38 -8.77 -4.05
C GLU A 219 9.23 -7.49 -4.00
N ARG A 220 10.56 -7.61 -3.99
CA ARG A 220 11.51 -6.48 -3.90
C ARG A 220 12.30 -6.28 -5.19
N GLU A 221 12.79 -7.39 -5.73
CA GLU A 221 13.61 -7.44 -6.92
C GLU A 221 12.85 -8.07 -8.08
N ARG A 222 13.36 -7.93 -9.30
CA ARG A 222 12.73 -8.53 -10.50
C ARG A 222 13.66 -9.48 -11.25
N THR A 223 14.86 -9.63 -10.71
CA THR A 223 15.98 -10.32 -11.32
C THR A 223 16.29 -11.59 -10.53
N CYS A 224 16.86 -12.60 -11.19
CA CYS A 224 17.31 -13.80 -10.52
C CYS A 224 18.37 -13.47 -9.44
N PRO A 225 18.27 -14.02 -8.21
CA PRO A 225 19.28 -13.79 -7.16
C PRO A 225 20.71 -14.17 -7.57
N LEU A 226 20.86 -15.16 -8.45
CA LEU A 226 22.16 -15.70 -8.87
C LEU A 226 22.73 -14.98 -10.11
N CYS A 227 21.97 -14.93 -11.20
CA CYS A 227 22.47 -14.40 -12.48
C CYS A 227 21.95 -13.02 -12.86
N ARG A 228 21.08 -12.42 -12.04
CA ARG A 228 20.44 -11.11 -12.29
C ARG A 228 19.61 -11.01 -13.58
N ALA A 229 19.37 -12.12 -14.29
CA ALA A 229 18.46 -12.15 -15.43
C ALA A 229 17.06 -11.68 -15.03
N LEU A 230 16.41 -10.84 -15.84
CA LEU A 230 15.06 -10.35 -15.58
C LEU A 230 14.05 -11.51 -15.70
N VAL A 231 13.34 -11.81 -14.61
CA VAL A 231 12.38 -12.94 -14.57
C VAL A 231 10.93 -12.45 -14.48
N LYS A 232 10.68 -11.33 -13.79
CA LYS A 232 9.33 -10.79 -13.59
C LYS A 232 9.10 -9.50 -14.42
N PRO A 233 8.04 -9.42 -15.24
CA PRO A 233 7.68 -8.21 -15.98
C PRO A 233 7.29 -7.05 -15.05
N ALA A 234 7.06 -5.87 -15.62
CA ALA A 234 6.78 -4.67 -14.83
C ALA A 234 5.35 -4.73 -14.32
N ASP A 235 5.20 -5.31 -13.14
CA ASP A 235 3.94 -5.34 -12.42
C ASP A 235 3.76 -4.05 -11.62
N ILE A 236 2.56 -3.87 -11.08
CA ILE A 236 2.26 -2.84 -10.09
C ILE A 236 3.28 -2.88 -8.93
N ARG A 237 3.60 -1.71 -8.37
CA ARG A 237 4.48 -1.61 -7.21
C ARG A 237 3.91 -2.41 -6.03
N SER A 238 4.66 -3.39 -5.52
CA SER A 238 4.27 -4.10 -4.30
C SER A 238 4.51 -3.23 -3.07
N PHE A 239 3.59 -3.31 -2.10
CA PHE A 239 3.74 -2.78 -0.75
C PHE A 239 3.77 -3.91 0.29
N GLY A 240 4.13 -5.12 -0.15
CA GLY A 240 4.24 -6.31 0.70
C GLY A 240 5.34 -6.21 1.76
N ASP A 241 6.29 -5.27 1.60
CA ASP A 241 7.27 -4.91 2.61
C ASP A 241 6.70 -4.06 3.76
N GLY A 242 5.42 -3.66 3.68
CA GLY A 242 4.74 -2.81 4.65
C GLY A 242 4.98 -1.32 4.46
N SER A 243 5.66 -0.91 3.38
CA SER A 243 5.84 0.51 3.07
C SER A 243 4.50 1.21 2.81
N THR A 244 4.48 2.51 3.11
CA THR A 244 3.32 3.41 2.90
C THR A 244 3.77 4.60 2.07
N SER A 245 2.96 5.00 1.10
CA SER A 245 3.22 6.18 0.27
C SER A 245 3.15 7.45 1.10
N LEU A 246 4.23 8.23 1.05
CA LEU A 246 4.36 9.46 1.83
C LEU A 246 3.95 10.73 1.06
N PHE A 247 3.54 10.59 -0.20
CA PHE A 247 3.04 11.70 -1.00
C PHE A 247 1.66 12.14 -0.54
N PHE A 248 1.47 13.45 -0.35
CA PHE A 248 0.17 14.05 -0.05
C PHE A 248 -0.73 14.01 -1.28
N GLN A 249 -2.00 13.61 -1.09
CA GLN A 249 -3.04 13.71 -2.11
C GLN A 249 -3.74 15.05 -1.95
N LEU A 250 -3.16 16.12 -2.49
CA LEU A 250 -3.72 17.47 -2.35
C LEU A 250 -4.82 17.77 -3.36
N PHE A 251 -4.79 17.17 -4.55
CA PHE A 251 -5.73 17.45 -5.64
C PHE A 251 -6.52 16.21 -5.99
#